data_AF-A0A842MQF8-F1
#
_entry.id   AF-A0A842MQF8-F1
#
_cell.length_a   1.000
_cell.length_b   1.000
_cell.length_c   1.000
_cell.angle_alpha   90.00
_cell.angle_beta   90.00
_cell.angle_gamma   90.00
#
_symmetry.space_group_name_H-M   'P 1'
#
loop_
_entity.id
_entity.type
_entity.pdbx_description
1 polymer ?
#
loop_
_entity_poly.entity_id
_entity_poly.type
_entity_poly.pdbx_seq_one_letter_code
_entity_poly.pdbx_strand_id
1 'polypeptide(L)'
;MLTVLVPAVAVFLFLASIGISRPRRMKLSTWCWIYILIAVGFDVLTVVAVVFQNSLLIEVLLGVAAGSATSLAYHVWKDLREMGEEGEHPHMH
;
A
#
# COMPACT_ATOMS: atom_id res chain seq x y z
N MET A 1 9.28 1.17 -19.21
CA MET A 1 8.69 2.32 -18.50
C MET A 1 7.17 2.26 -18.46
N LEU A 2 6.45 2.07 -19.58
CA LEU A 2 4.98 1.89 -19.56
C LEU A 2 4.54 0.66 -18.74
N THR A 3 5.37 -0.39 -18.77
CA THR A 3 5.29 -1.63 -17.99
C THR A 3 5.21 -1.44 -16.48
N VAL A 4 5.68 -0.30 -15.95
CA VAL A 4 5.58 0.06 -14.52
C VAL A 4 4.14 0.39 -14.11
N LEU A 5 3.33 0.89 -15.05
CA LEU A 5 1.95 1.29 -14.79
C LEU A 5 1.06 0.10 -14.46
N VAL A 6 1.31 -1.06 -15.09
CA VAL A 6 0.52 -2.27 -14.87
C VAL A 6 0.57 -2.72 -13.39
N PRO A 7 1.75 -2.99 -12.80
CA PRO A 7 1.84 -3.31 -11.38
C PRO A 7 1.41 -2.15 -10.48
N ALA A 8 1.67 -0.89 -10.87
CA ALA A 8 1.23 0.26 -10.09
C ALA A 8 -0.29 0.35 -9.96
N VAL A 9 -1.03 0.26 -11.07
CA VAL A 9 -2.49 0.31 -11.06
C VAL A 9 -3.06 -0.92 -10.38
N ALA A 10 -2.52 -2.11 -10.65
CA ALA A 10 -2.99 -3.35 -10.02
C ALA A 10 -2.88 -3.30 -8.49
N VAL A 11 -1.71 -2.89 -7.97
CA VAL A 11 -1.49 -2.77 -6.52
C VAL A 11 -2.33 -1.66 -5.92
N PHE A 12 -2.43 -0.51 -6.60
CA PHE A 12 -3.27 0.60 -6.15
C PHE A 12 -4.73 0.16 -5.98
N LEU A 13 -5.33 -0.45 -7.00
CA LEU A 13 -6.72 -0.90 -6.97
C LEU A 13 -6.95 -1.98 -5.91
N PHE A 14 -6.02 -2.92 -5.77
CA PHE A 14 -6.09 -3.99 -4.77
C PHE A 14 -6.06 -3.42 -3.33
N LEU A 15 -5.10 -2.55 -3.03
CA LEU A 15 -4.98 -1.96 -1.70
C LEU A 15 -6.08 -0.94 -1.40
N ALA A 16 -6.54 -0.19 -2.42
CA ALA A 16 -7.67 0.73 -2.30
C ALA A 16 -8.99 -0.01 -1.99
N SER A 17 -9.18 -1.21 -2.55
CA SER A 17 -10.42 -1.99 -2.36
C SER A 17 -10.45 -2.79 -1.06
N ILE A 18 -9.32 -3.35 -0.60
CA ILE A 18 -9.30 -4.22 0.59
C ILE A 18 -9.17 -3.40 1.90
N GLY A 19 -8.51 -2.24 1.84
CA GLY A 19 -8.21 -1.44 3.03
C GLY A 19 -7.15 -2.07 3.94
N ILE A 20 -6.31 -1.24 4.55
CA ILE A 20 -5.31 -1.68 5.53
C ILE A 20 -6.02 -1.92 6.87
N SER A 21 -6.87 -2.94 6.92
CA SER A 21 -7.60 -3.27 8.15
C SER A 21 -6.94 -4.47 8.84
N ARG A 22 -6.65 -4.29 10.14
CA ARG A 22 -6.14 -5.37 10.99
C ARG A 22 -7.17 -6.51 11.05
N PRO A 23 -6.82 -7.76 10.71
CA PRO A 23 -7.76 -8.87 10.86
C PRO A 23 -8.17 -9.00 12.32
N ARG A 24 -9.49 -8.99 12.59
CA ARG A 24 -10.04 -9.16 13.94
C ARG A 24 -9.45 -10.45 14.53
N ARG A 25 -8.78 -10.33 15.69
CA ARG A 25 -8.09 -11.38 16.49
C ARG A 25 -6.59 -11.58 16.30
N MET A 26 -5.90 -10.89 15.39
CA MET A 26 -4.43 -11.02 15.28
C MET A 26 -3.70 -10.07 16.25
N LYS A 27 -2.67 -10.53 16.98
CA LYS A 27 -1.88 -9.68 17.90
C LYS A 27 -1.19 -8.54 17.12
N LEU A 28 -1.11 -7.34 17.71
CA LEU A 28 -0.45 -6.17 17.10
C LEU A 28 1.01 -6.49 16.74
N SER A 29 1.71 -7.23 17.61
CA SER A 29 3.08 -7.67 17.38
C SER A 29 3.22 -8.59 16.17
N THR A 30 2.32 -9.57 16.00
CA THR A 30 2.31 -10.46 14.84
C THR A 30 1.99 -9.71 13.55
N TRP A 31 1.08 -8.74 13.61
CA TRP A 31 0.75 -7.89 12.47
C TRP A 31 1.97 -7.06 12.05
N CYS A 32 2.62 -6.39 13.00
CA CYS A 32 3.84 -5.61 12.75
C CYS A 32 4.97 -6.48 12.16
N TRP A 33 5.19 -7.68 12.69
CA TRP A 33 6.21 -8.61 12.17
C TRP A 33 5.98 -9.01 10.72
N ILE A 34 4.72 -9.17 10.29
CA ILE A 34 4.40 -9.47 8.90
C ILE A 34 4.77 -8.28 8.00
N TYR A 35 4.46 -7.05 8.40
CA TYR A 35 4.87 -5.86 7.63
C TYR A 35 6.38 -5.72 7.56
N ILE A 36 7.09 -5.98 8.66
CA ILE A 36 8.56 -5.98 8.68
C ILE A 36 9.09 -7.04 7.71
N LEU A 37 8.54 -8.26 7.74
CA LEU A 37 8.95 -9.34 6.85
C LEU A 37 8.75 -8.96 5.37
N ILE A 38 7.61 -8.37 5.04
CA ILE A 38 7.29 -7.92 3.68
C ILE A 38 8.25 -6.80 3.25
N ALA A 39 8.51 -5.81 4.12
CA ALA A 39 9.43 -4.71 3.84
C ALA A 39 10.85 -5.24 3.56
N VAL A 40 11.38 -6.10 4.45
CA VAL A 40 12.70 -6.72 4.28
C VAL A 40 12.75 -7.58 3.01
N GLY A 41 11.70 -8.34 2.72
CA GLY A 41 11.61 -9.12 1.49
C GLY A 41 11.66 -8.26 0.24
N PHE A 42 11.00 -7.10 0.26
CA PHE A 42 11.00 -6.14 -0.84
C PHE A 42 12.38 -5.50 -1.03
N ASP A 43 13.08 -5.16 0.05
CA ASP A 43 14.44 -4.64 0.01
C ASP A 43 15.41 -5.66 -0.62
N VAL A 44 15.34 -6.92 -0.18
CA VAL A 44 16.15 -8.00 -0.75
C VAL A 44 15.85 -8.20 -2.24
N LEU A 45 14.58 -8.22 -2.63
CA LEU A 45 14.20 -8.32 -4.05
C LEU A 45 14.74 -7.15 -4.87
N THR A 46 14.73 -5.94 -4.31
CA THR A 46 15.26 -4.74 -4.96
C THR A 46 16.78 -4.84 -5.14
N VAL A 47 17.51 -5.28 -4.11
CA VAL A 47 18.96 -5.51 -4.20
C VAL A 47 19.27 -6.55 -5.29
N VAL A 48 18.55 -7.67 -5.31
CA VAL A 48 18.69 -8.71 -6.35
C VAL A 48 18.42 -8.13 -7.73
N ALA A 49 17.32 -7.41 -7.91
CA ALA A 49 16.96 -6.81 -9.20
C ALA A 49 18.05 -5.87 -9.73
N VAL A 50 18.64 -5.06 -8.85
CA VAL A 50 19.72 -4.12 -9.20
C VAL A 50 21.03 -4.87 -9.52
N VAL A 51 21.42 -5.85 -8.69
CA VAL A 51 22.67 -6.62 -8.89
C VAL A 51 22.65 -7.41 -10.19
N PHE A 52 21.52 -8.03 -10.52
CA PHE A 52 21.35 -8.78 -11.77
C PHE A 52 20.94 -7.90 -12.97
N GLN A 53 20.87 -6.58 -12.79
CA GLN A 53 20.44 -5.60 -13.80
C GLN A 53 19.13 -5.99 -14.50
N ASN A 54 18.20 -6.58 -13.76
CA ASN A 54 16.95 -7.07 -14.30
C ASN A 54 15.94 -5.92 -14.43
N SER A 55 15.91 -5.30 -15.60
CA SER A 55 15.04 -4.15 -15.90
C SER A 55 13.55 -4.45 -15.67
N LEU A 56 13.09 -5.67 -16.00
CA LEU A 56 11.68 -6.05 -15.81
C LEU A 56 11.33 -6.12 -14.32
N LEU A 57 12.19 -6.71 -13.50
CA LEU A 57 11.98 -6.82 -12.07
C LEU A 57 12.05 -5.45 -11.39
N ILE A 58 12.98 -4.59 -11.81
CA ILE A 58 13.06 -3.19 -11.35
C ILE A 58 11.76 -2.44 -11.66
N GLU A 59 11.25 -2.57 -12.89
CA GLU A 59 10.02 -1.90 -13.30
C GLU A 59 8.79 -2.40 -12.52
N VAL A 60 8.73 -3.71 -12.25
CA VAL A 60 7.67 -4.30 -11.42
C VAL A 60 7.72 -3.77 -9.99
N LEU A 61 8.90 -3.82 -9.35
CA LEU A 61 9.09 -3.33 -7.98
C LEU A 61 8.77 -1.84 -7.89
N LEU A 62 9.23 -1.03 -8.85
CA LEU A 62 8.91 0.39 -8.93
C LEU A 62 7.40 0.64 -9.00
N GLY A 63 6.69 -0.17 -9.81
CA GLY A 63 5.24 -0.06 -9.93
C GLY A 63 4.53 -0.42 -8.63
N VAL A 64 4.90 -1.54 -8.00
CA VAL A 64 4.36 -1.96 -6.69
C VAL A 64 4.55 -0.86 -5.64
N ALA A 65 5.73 -0.24 -5.58
CA ALA A 65 6.00 0.85 -4.66
C ALA A 65 5.12 2.09 -4.93
N ALA A 66 5.03 2.51 -6.20
CA ALA A 66 4.20 3.64 -6.61
C ALA A 66 2.70 3.41 -6.33
N GLY A 67 2.18 2.23 -6.66
CA GLY A 67 0.80 1.85 -6.39
C GLY A 67 0.47 1.83 -4.89
N SER A 68 1.39 1.31 -4.08
CA SER A 68 1.25 1.26 -2.62
C SER A 68 1.22 2.66 -1.99
N ALA A 69 2.15 3.53 -2.38
CA ALA A 69 2.20 4.92 -1.89
C ALA A 69 0.93 5.70 -2.28
N THR A 70 0.46 5.50 -3.50
CA THR A 70 -0.77 6.15 -3.99
C THR A 70 -2.00 5.66 -3.24
N SER A 71 -2.06 4.35 -2.93
CA SER A 71 -3.16 3.78 -2.14
C SER A 71 -3.17 4.35 -0.72
N LEU A 72 -2.01 4.44 -0.07
CA LEU A 72 -1.89 5.06 1.25
C LEU A 72 -2.39 6.52 1.24
N ALA A 73 -1.98 7.30 0.25
CA ALA A 73 -2.44 8.69 0.11
C ALA A 73 -3.97 8.77 -0.10
N TYR A 74 -4.54 7.86 -0.88
CA TYR A 74 -5.99 7.77 -1.09
C TYR A 74 -6.74 7.43 0.21
N HIS A 75 -6.26 6.46 0.99
CA HIS A 75 -6.85 6.10 2.28
C HIS A 75 -6.79 7.28 3.27
N VAL A 76 -5.64 7.95 3.39
CA VAL A 76 -5.52 9.14 4.25
C VAL A 76 -6.45 10.26 3.80
N TRP A 77 -6.54 10.54 2.50
CA TRP A 77 -7.46 11.55 1.96
C TRP A 77 -8.92 11.20 2.26
N LYS A 78 -9.29 9.92 2.10
CA LYS A 78 -10.63 9.42 2.39
C LYS A 78 -10.97 9.57 3.88
N ASP A 79 -10.09 9.13 4.77
CA ASP A 79 -10.27 9.24 6.22
C ASP A 79 -10.42 10.71 6.66
N LEU A 80 -9.60 11.63 6.13
CA LEU A 80 -9.71 13.06 6.42
C LEU A 80 -11.04 13.66 5.97
N ARG A 81 -11.53 13.23 4.81
CA ARG A 81 -12.81 13.69 4.27
C ARG A 81 -13.98 13.18 5.11
N GLU A 82 -13.97 11.91 5.50
CA GLU A 82 -14.99 11.31 6.35
C GLU A 82 -15.04 12.00 7.74
N MET A 83 -13.89 12.28 8.35
CA MET A 83 -13.81 13.06 9.59
C MET A 83 -14.32 14.50 9.45
N GLY A 84 -14.12 15.13 8.30
CA GLY A 84 -14.64 16.47 8.00
C GLY A 84 -16.15 16.51 7.76
N GLU A 85 -16.69 15.49 7.10
CA GLU A 85 -18.13 15.35 6.82
C GLU A 85 -18.94 14.92 8.07
N GLU A 86 -18.37 14.13 8.99
CA GLU A 86 -19.02 13.79 10.28
C GLU A 86 -19.16 15.00 11.24
N GLY A 87 -18.36 16.05 11.06
CA GLY A 87 -18.51 17.32 11.78
C GLY A 87 -19.71 18.17 11.32
N GLU A 88 -20.36 17.79 10.21
CA GLU A 88 -21.46 18.55 9.59
C GLU A 88 -22.84 17.92 9.83
N HIS A 89 -22.93 16.80 10.57
CA HIS A 89 -24.17 16.29 11.14
C HIS A 89 -24.27 16.63 12.63
N PRO A 90 -24.90 17.75 13.00
CA PRO A 90 -25.20 18.01 14.40
C PRO A 90 -26.14 16.92 14.90
N HIS A 91 -25.82 16.38 16.09
CA HIS A 91 -26.77 15.71 16.95
C HIS A 91 -28.10 16.49 16.97
N MET A 92 -29.10 15.97 16.25
CA MET A 92 -30.50 16.26 16.52
C MET A 92 -31.10 14.99 17.12
N HIS A 93 -31.29 15.07 18.43
CA HIS A 93 -32.35 14.47 19.26
C HIS A 93 -32.98 13.13 18.81
#